data_AF-A0A2M8MVE4-F1
#
_entry.id   AF-A0A2M8MVE4-F1
#
_cell.length_a   1.000
_cell.length_b   1.000
_cell.length_c   1.000
_cell.angle_alpha   90.00
_cell.angle_beta   90.00
_cell.angle_gamma   90.00
#
_symmetry.space_group_name_H-M   'P 1'
#
loop_
_entity.id
_entity.type
_entity.pdbx_description
1 polymer ?
#
loop_
_entity_poly.entity_id
_entity_poly.type
_entity_poly.pdbx_seq_one_letter_code
_entity_poly.pdbx_strand_id
1 'polypeptide(L)'
;MEQVMMGRRWGAVVLAGALMLAAAAGAAPVQLEVRAEGPDGAEGDAVSWSAVPLDLPEEANVLDAMVMTEAPVQGPWRVALEPGRYLFSGFTPVELYEAEVEVTAGMAEIVVPVLEIAGGVALRCAEARCDFADAATGLRVTLPQGWAVDQPYFADLGDGVLAEEISTVFFEDVEGDGGAVWFLNPLDWISDETGPCRAVAQGVLCTFDESPAAEAAFAVIAPTLQRVAP
;
A
#
# COMPACT_ATOMS: atom_id res chain seq x y z
N MET A 1 26.03 -4.06 90.57
CA MET A 1 24.63 -4.22 90.13
C MET A 1 24.67 -4.29 88.62
N GLU A 2 24.77 -5.51 88.10
CA GLU A 2 23.68 -6.22 87.40
C GLU A 2 23.70 -5.86 85.91
N GLN A 3 24.31 -6.71 85.07
CA GLN A 3 23.65 -7.77 84.28
C GLN A 3 22.57 -7.21 83.33
N VAL A 4 22.75 -7.43 82.01
CA VAL A 4 21.84 -8.26 81.20
C VAL A 4 22.44 -8.48 79.80
N MET A 5 22.36 -9.75 79.39
CA MET A 5 22.71 -10.35 78.10
C MET A 5 21.86 -9.89 76.91
N MET A 6 22.38 -10.12 75.70
CA MET A 6 21.73 -10.55 74.43
C MET A 6 22.32 -9.72 73.27
N GLY A 7 23.03 -10.27 72.27
CA GLY A 7 22.83 -11.55 71.61
C GLY A 7 22.09 -11.31 70.30
N ARG A 8 22.79 -11.02 69.19
CA ARG A 8 22.20 -11.15 67.84
C ARG A 8 23.27 -11.42 66.78
N ARG A 9 23.18 -12.63 66.24
CA ARG A 9 23.93 -13.18 65.11
C ARG A 9 23.70 -12.33 63.86
N TRP A 10 24.78 -11.94 63.19
CA TRP A 10 24.74 -11.41 61.84
C TRP A 10 24.73 -12.59 60.87
N GLY A 11 23.55 -12.89 60.32
CA GLY A 11 23.42 -13.82 59.20
C GLY A 11 23.78 -13.10 57.91
N ALA A 12 24.79 -13.60 57.20
CA ALA A 12 25.09 -13.20 55.83
C ALA A 12 23.94 -13.67 54.92
N VAL A 13 23.19 -12.73 54.36
CA VAL A 13 22.25 -12.99 53.27
C VAL A 13 23.04 -12.86 51.97
N VAL A 14 23.37 -13.99 51.37
CA VAL A 14 23.86 -14.05 49.98
C VAL A 14 22.63 -13.90 49.09
N LEU A 15 22.42 -12.69 48.54
CA LEU A 15 21.48 -12.48 47.44
C LEU A 15 22.10 -13.05 46.16
N ALA A 16 21.75 -14.30 45.85
CA ALA A 16 21.92 -14.85 44.51
C ALA A 16 20.82 -14.24 43.62
N GLY A 17 21.10 -13.07 43.04
CA GLY A 17 20.29 -12.49 41.99
C GLY A 17 20.46 -13.32 40.71
N ALA A 18 19.52 -14.22 40.45
CA ALA A 18 19.42 -14.91 39.17
C ALA A 18 18.97 -13.88 38.10
N LEU A 19 19.94 -13.35 37.36
CA LEU A 19 19.72 -12.70 36.08
C LEU A 19 19.18 -13.76 35.11
N MET A 20 17.86 -13.86 35.01
CA MET A 20 17.22 -14.50 33.87
C MET A 20 17.32 -13.53 32.69
N LEU A 21 18.44 -13.60 31.97
CA LEU A 21 18.48 -13.16 30.58
C LEU A 21 17.55 -14.09 29.80
N ALA A 22 16.34 -13.63 29.51
CA ALA A 22 15.55 -14.20 28.42
C ALA A 22 16.32 -13.90 27.13
N ALA A 23 17.15 -14.86 26.72
CA ALA A 23 17.65 -14.88 25.36
C ALA A 23 16.43 -15.04 24.45
N ALA A 24 16.05 -13.98 23.74
CA ALA A 24 15.25 -14.13 22.54
C ALA A 24 16.05 -15.08 21.65
N ALA A 25 15.62 -16.34 21.59
CA ALA A 25 16.22 -17.32 20.71
C ALA A 25 15.89 -16.86 19.29
N GLY A 26 16.82 -16.13 18.67
CA GLY A 26 16.72 -15.73 17.27
C GLY A 26 16.50 -17.00 16.46
N ALA A 27 15.30 -17.13 15.90
CA ALA A 27 14.98 -18.26 15.06
C ALA A 27 15.88 -18.20 13.83
N ALA A 28 16.39 -19.35 13.39
CA ALA A 28 17.29 -19.39 12.26
C ALA A 28 16.59 -18.84 10.99
N PRO A 29 17.28 -18.08 10.13
CA PRO A 29 16.73 -17.63 8.88
C PRO A 29 16.24 -18.79 8.00
N VAL A 30 15.09 -18.59 7.37
CA VAL A 30 14.41 -19.51 6.46
C VAL A 30 14.72 -19.09 5.02
N GLN A 31 15.10 -20.06 4.18
CA GLN A 31 15.31 -19.82 2.75
C GLN A 31 13.97 -19.91 2.01
N LEU A 32 13.62 -18.86 1.28
CA LEU A 32 12.35 -18.71 0.59
C LEU A 32 12.56 -18.40 -0.90
N GLU A 33 11.68 -18.93 -1.74
CA GLU A 33 11.49 -18.44 -3.12
C GLU A 33 10.24 -17.56 -3.16
N VAL A 34 10.40 -16.29 -3.57
CA VAL A 34 9.29 -15.34 -3.76
C VAL A 34 9.02 -15.22 -5.26
N ARG A 35 7.75 -15.31 -5.66
CA ARG A 35 7.32 -15.25 -7.06
C ARG A 35 6.12 -14.32 -7.20
N ALA A 36 6.03 -13.65 -8.34
CA ALA A 36 4.81 -12.96 -8.76
C ALA A 36 3.71 -13.98 -9.14
N GLU A 37 2.47 -13.71 -8.73
CA GLU A 37 1.30 -14.39 -9.27
C GLU A 37 1.00 -13.83 -10.66
N GLY A 38 0.94 -14.69 -11.67
CA GLY A 38 0.60 -14.30 -13.03
C GLY A 38 0.03 -15.48 -13.82
N PRO A 39 -0.76 -15.23 -14.87
CA PRO A 39 -1.58 -16.24 -15.55
C PRO A 39 -0.78 -17.42 -16.14
N ASP A 40 0.52 -17.27 -16.37
CA ASP A 40 1.38 -18.31 -16.95
C ASP A 40 2.60 -18.71 -16.10
N GLY A 41 2.69 -18.26 -14.84
CA GLY A 41 3.64 -18.79 -13.86
C GLY A 41 5.15 -18.80 -14.20
N ALA A 42 5.62 -18.19 -15.30
CA ALA A 42 7.01 -18.40 -15.73
C ALA A 42 7.70 -17.37 -16.66
N GLU A 43 7.02 -16.36 -17.24
CA GLU A 43 7.68 -15.43 -18.19
C GLU A 43 7.28 -13.95 -17.99
N GLY A 44 7.05 -13.53 -16.73
CA GLY A 44 6.85 -12.11 -16.41
C GLY A 44 8.13 -11.28 -16.55
N ASP A 45 7.98 -9.95 -16.66
CA ASP A 45 9.10 -9.01 -16.63
C ASP A 45 9.98 -9.20 -15.37
N ALA A 46 11.24 -8.73 -15.43
CA ALA A 46 12.11 -8.76 -14.27
C ALA A 46 11.55 -7.86 -13.16
N VAL A 47 11.38 -8.41 -11.95
CA VAL A 47 10.73 -7.73 -10.82
C VAL A 47 11.78 -7.25 -9.82
N SER A 48 11.67 -6.01 -9.37
CA SER A 48 12.40 -5.53 -8.18
C SER A 48 11.59 -5.87 -6.93
N TRP A 49 12.18 -6.62 -6.01
CA TRP A 49 11.47 -7.07 -4.80
C TRP A 49 11.99 -6.40 -3.54
N SER A 50 11.09 -6.22 -2.57
CA SER A 50 11.41 -5.91 -1.18
C SER A 50 10.58 -6.76 -0.22
N ALA A 51 11.14 -6.96 0.97
CA ALA A 51 10.47 -7.55 2.12
C ALA A 51 10.72 -6.67 3.35
N VAL A 52 9.66 -6.09 3.91
CA VAL A 52 9.71 -5.18 5.06
C VAL A 52 9.11 -5.88 6.28
N PRO A 53 9.86 -6.07 7.37
CA PRO A 53 9.29 -6.63 8.61
C PRO A 53 8.27 -5.66 9.22
N LEU A 54 7.10 -6.17 9.58
CA LEU A 54 5.98 -5.37 10.12
C LEU A 54 6.04 -5.18 11.63
N ASP A 55 6.73 -6.08 12.34
CA ASP A 55 6.82 -6.05 13.81
C ASP A 55 8.16 -5.42 14.28
N LEU A 56 8.50 -4.24 13.74
CA LEU A 56 9.69 -3.49 14.13
C LEU A 56 9.47 -2.63 15.39
N PRO A 57 10.49 -2.44 16.24
CA PRO A 57 10.47 -1.42 17.30
C PRO A 57 10.22 -0.01 16.73
N GLU A 58 9.55 0.86 17.48
CA GLU A 58 9.20 2.23 17.04
C GLU A 58 10.44 3.05 16.63
N GLU A 59 11.59 2.81 17.26
CA GLU A 59 12.85 3.47 16.96
C GLU A 59 13.67 2.85 15.82
N ALA A 60 13.22 1.73 15.25
CA ALA A 60 13.95 1.02 14.22
C ALA A 60 13.88 1.78 12.88
N ASN A 61 15.00 1.78 12.16
CA ASN A 61 15.04 2.29 10.80
C ASN A 61 14.54 1.22 9.82
N VAL A 62 13.37 1.44 9.22
CA VAL A 62 12.74 0.52 8.27
C VAL A 62 13.65 0.23 7.07
N LEU A 63 14.40 1.21 6.57
CA LEU A 63 15.29 1.02 5.42
C LEU A 63 16.46 0.08 5.74
N ASP A 64 16.94 0.09 6.99
CA ASP A 64 18.03 -0.79 7.43
C ASP A 64 17.54 -2.23 7.65
N ALA A 65 16.25 -2.40 7.97
CA ALA A 65 15.62 -3.69 8.22
C ALA A 65 15.01 -4.35 6.96
N MET A 66 14.72 -3.55 5.94
CA MET A 66 14.19 -4.02 4.66
C MET A 66 15.24 -4.83 3.90
N VAL A 67 14.81 -5.98 3.37
CA VAL A 67 15.62 -6.79 2.45
C VAL A 67 15.12 -6.55 1.04
N MET A 68 16.02 -6.28 0.09
CA MET A 68 15.66 -5.98 -1.29
C MET A 68 16.61 -6.62 -2.29
N THR A 69 16.15 -6.76 -3.52
CA THR A 69 16.99 -7.14 -4.65
C THR A 69 17.92 -5.99 -5.07
N GLU A 70 19.20 -6.28 -5.36
CA GLU A 70 20.13 -5.25 -5.89
C GLU A 70 19.78 -4.80 -7.31
N ALA A 71 19.11 -5.66 -8.08
CA ALA A 71 18.62 -5.40 -9.44
C ALA A 71 17.36 -6.23 -9.69
N PRO A 72 16.49 -5.83 -10.65
CA PRO A 72 15.34 -6.63 -11.03
C PRO A 72 15.74 -8.07 -11.37
N VAL A 73 15.02 -9.04 -10.81
CA VAL A 73 15.30 -10.47 -11.01
C VAL A 73 14.28 -11.10 -11.94
N GLN A 74 14.79 -11.89 -12.90
CA GLN A 74 13.97 -12.72 -13.76
C GLN A 74 13.61 -14.01 -13.01
N GLY A 75 12.30 -14.25 -12.79
CA GLY A 75 11.83 -15.42 -12.08
C GLY A 75 11.90 -15.29 -10.54
N PRO A 76 12.06 -16.40 -9.80
CA PRO A 76 11.92 -16.39 -8.34
C PRO A 76 13.05 -15.63 -7.65
N TRP A 77 12.70 -14.75 -6.71
CA TRP A 77 13.66 -14.14 -5.80
C TRP A 77 13.97 -15.09 -4.65
N ARG A 78 15.24 -15.44 -4.48
CA ARG A 78 15.72 -16.25 -3.36
C ARG A 78 16.19 -15.37 -2.22
N VAL A 79 15.57 -15.49 -1.06
CA VAL A 79 15.85 -14.66 0.11
C VAL A 79 15.90 -15.49 1.40
N ALA A 80 16.72 -15.07 2.35
CA ALA A 80 16.78 -15.64 3.69
C ALA A 80 16.16 -14.65 4.69
N LEU A 81 15.07 -15.02 5.34
CA LEU A 81 14.36 -14.17 6.30
C LEU A 81 14.19 -14.88 7.65
N GLU A 82 14.23 -14.13 8.74
CA GLU A 82 13.83 -14.67 10.04
C GLU A 82 12.30 -14.88 10.06
N PRO A 83 11.76 -15.85 10.83
CA PRO A 83 10.32 -15.97 11.03
C PRO A 83 9.69 -14.69 11.61
N GLY A 84 8.55 -14.26 11.05
CA GLY A 84 7.86 -13.03 11.44
C GLY A 84 6.85 -12.55 10.38
N ARG A 85 6.16 -11.44 10.64
CA ARG A 85 5.27 -10.81 9.65
C ARG A 85 6.05 -9.86 8.75
N TYR A 86 5.81 -9.97 7.45
CA TYR A 86 6.45 -9.15 6.42
C TYR A 86 5.43 -8.61 5.43
N LEU A 87 5.65 -7.39 4.96
CA LEU A 87 5.07 -6.88 3.72
C LEU A 87 6.05 -7.15 2.59
N PHE A 88 5.65 -7.99 1.63
CA PHE A 88 6.36 -8.21 0.39
C PHE A 88 5.82 -7.27 -0.67
N SER A 89 6.70 -6.55 -1.34
CA SER A 89 6.34 -5.71 -2.48
C SER A 89 7.20 -6.04 -3.69
N GLY A 90 6.59 -6.02 -4.88
CA GLY A 90 7.26 -6.23 -6.16
C GLY A 90 6.90 -5.12 -7.13
N PHE A 91 7.85 -4.72 -7.97
CA PHE A 91 7.63 -3.69 -8.98
C PHE A 91 8.23 -4.08 -10.34
N THR A 92 7.42 -3.94 -11.39
CA THR A 92 7.83 -3.91 -12.80
C THR A 92 7.41 -2.56 -13.40
N PRO A 93 7.78 -2.23 -14.66
CA PRO A 93 7.30 -0.99 -15.29
C PRO A 93 5.78 -0.86 -15.40
N VAL A 94 5.02 -1.97 -15.34
CA VAL A 94 3.57 -1.98 -15.60
C VAL A 94 2.73 -2.57 -14.46
N GLU A 95 3.34 -3.28 -13.52
CA GLU A 95 2.64 -3.98 -12.43
C GLU A 95 3.29 -3.71 -11.07
N LEU A 96 2.44 -3.62 -10.06
CA LEU A 96 2.79 -3.63 -8.65
C LEU A 96 2.30 -4.94 -8.04
N TYR A 97 3.07 -5.50 -7.13
CA TYR A 97 2.75 -6.72 -6.39
C TYR A 97 2.83 -6.42 -4.91
N GLU A 98 1.89 -6.95 -4.12
CA GLU A 98 1.93 -6.77 -2.67
C GLU A 98 1.26 -7.93 -1.91
N ALA A 99 1.87 -8.35 -0.81
CA ALA A 99 1.25 -9.27 0.15
C ALA A 99 1.82 -9.09 1.55
N GLU A 100 0.93 -9.08 2.56
CA GLU A 100 1.32 -9.36 3.94
C GLU A 100 1.40 -10.88 4.16
N VAL A 101 2.54 -11.36 4.67
CA VAL A 101 2.79 -12.79 4.88
C VAL A 101 3.43 -13.02 6.26
N GLU A 102 2.93 -14.02 6.99
CA GLU A 102 3.59 -14.57 8.18
C GLU A 102 4.59 -15.66 7.76
N VAL A 103 5.88 -15.33 7.78
CA VAL A 103 6.98 -16.26 7.46
C VAL A 103 7.20 -17.20 8.64
N THR A 104 7.16 -18.51 8.36
CA THR A 104 7.39 -19.57 9.35
C THR A 104 8.55 -20.47 8.96
N ALA A 105 9.13 -21.19 9.93
CA ALA A 105 10.31 -22.05 9.73
C ALA A 105 10.15 -23.18 8.69
N GLY A 106 8.92 -23.55 8.34
CA GLY A 106 8.62 -24.60 7.35
C GLY A 106 8.23 -24.08 5.97
N MET A 107 8.21 -22.76 5.77
CA MET A 107 7.84 -22.14 4.51
C MET A 107 9.01 -22.23 3.52
N ALA A 108 8.71 -22.51 2.25
CA ALA A 108 9.70 -22.60 1.18
C ALA A 108 9.40 -21.67 0.01
N GLU A 109 8.15 -21.26 -0.15
CA GLU A 109 7.68 -20.47 -1.28
C GLU A 109 6.62 -19.46 -0.83
N ILE A 110 6.66 -18.28 -1.44
CA ILE A 110 5.68 -17.21 -1.33
C ILE A 110 5.28 -16.80 -2.74
N VAL A 111 3.98 -16.78 -3.01
CA VAL A 111 3.41 -16.23 -4.24
C VAL A 111 2.75 -14.90 -3.88
N VAL A 112 3.23 -13.82 -4.47
CA VAL A 112 2.75 -12.45 -4.23
C VAL A 112 1.81 -12.07 -5.37
N PRO A 113 0.52 -11.84 -5.09
CA PRO A 113 -0.43 -11.41 -6.10
C PRO A 113 -0.03 -10.06 -6.68
N VAL A 114 -0.45 -9.80 -7.93
CA VAL A 114 -0.52 -8.42 -8.42
C VAL A 114 -1.35 -7.65 -7.41
N LEU A 115 -0.83 -6.52 -6.94
CA LEU A 115 -1.59 -5.58 -6.16
C LEU A 115 -2.69 -5.05 -7.08
N GLU A 116 -3.87 -5.65 -6.97
CA GLU A 116 -5.08 -5.05 -7.47
C GLU A 116 -5.31 -3.79 -6.64
N ILE A 117 -4.76 -2.67 -7.10
CA ILE A 117 -5.24 -1.37 -6.66
C ILE A 117 -6.72 -1.40 -7.00
N ALA A 118 -7.57 -1.42 -5.97
CA ALA A 118 -9.01 -1.47 -6.14
C ALA A 118 -9.44 -0.24 -6.96
N GLY A 119 -9.55 -0.45 -8.26
CA GLY A 119 -9.57 0.62 -9.25
C GLY A 119 -9.48 0.01 -10.65
N GLY A 120 -10.31 -1.00 -10.93
CA GLY A 120 -10.47 -1.47 -12.29
C GLY A 120 -11.12 -0.40 -13.15
N VAL A 121 -10.72 -0.29 -14.42
CA VAL A 121 -11.34 0.67 -15.34
C VAL A 121 -12.82 0.34 -15.52
N ALA A 122 -13.69 1.20 -14.97
CA ALA A 122 -15.14 1.00 -15.01
C ALA A 122 -15.74 1.36 -16.38
N LEU A 123 -15.17 2.36 -17.06
CA LEU A 123 -15.57 2.74 -18.41
C LEU A 123 -14.41 3.36 -19.18
N ARG A 124 -14.23 2.94 -20.45
CA ARG A 124 -13.40 3.59 -21.45
C ARG A 124 -14.30 4.25 -22.49
N CYS A 125 -14.19 5.56 -22.67
CA CYS A 125 -15.08 6.31 -23.54
C CYS A 125 -14.57 6.39 -24.99
N ALA A 126 -15.09 5.51 -25.86
CA ALA A 126 -14.76 5.53 -27.29
C ALA A 126 -15.62 6.51 -28.11
N GLU A 127 -16.77 6.93 -27.57
CA GLU A 127 -17.71 7.85 -28.22
C GLU A 127 -17.36 9.32 -27.92
N ALA A 128 -17.99 10.27 -28.62
CA ALA A 128 -17.77 11.70 -28.39
C ALA A 128 -17.99 12.12 -26.92
N ARG A 129 -18.96 11.47 -26.27
CA ARG A 129 -19.27 11.59 -24.84
C ARG A 129 -19.87 10.28 -24.33
N CYS A 130 -19.49 9.89 -23.12
CA CYS A 130 -20.06 8.71 -22.47
C CYS A 130 -20.55 9.09 -21.09
N ASP A 131 -21.83 8.84 -20.83
CA ASP A 131 -22.41 8.99 -19.50
C ASP A 131 -22.10 7.74 -18.67
N PHE A 132 -21.46 7.93 -17.54
CA PHE A 132 -21.13 6.91 -16.57
C PHE A 132 -21.97 7.10 -15.31
N ALA A 133 -22.46 5.98 -14.76
CA ALA A 133 -23.18 5.95 -13.50
C ALA A 133 -22.75 4.72 -12.71
N ASP A 134 -22.23 4.93 -11.51
CA ASP A 134 -21.88 3.86 -10.59
C ASP A 134 -22.96 3.68 -9.53
N ALA A 135 -23.53 2.48 -9.44
CA ALA A 135 -24.63 2.20 -8.53
C ALA A 135 -24.17 2.05 -7.06
N ALA A 136 -22.91 1.66 -6.81
CA ALA A 136 -22.40 1.42 -5.47
C ALA A 136 -22.16 2.73 -4.71
N THR A 137 -21.57 3.71 -5.39
CA THR A 137 -21.23 5.03 -4.83
C THR A 137 -22.29 6.09 -5.10
N GLY A 138 -23.12 5.88 -6.13
CA GLY A 138 -24.09 6.87 -6.62
C GLY A 138 -23.47 7.94 -7.53
N LEU A 139 -22.19 7.78 -7.92
CA LEU A 139 -21.51 8.73 -8.80
C LEU A 139 -22.14 8.73 -10.19
N ARG A 140 -22.33 9.92 -10.76
CA ARG A 140 -22.66 10.13 -12.16
C ARG A 140 -21.76 11.19 -12.77
N VAL A 141 -21.31 10.95 -14.00
CA VAL A 141 -20.36 11.83 -14.69
C VAL A 141 -20.42 11.58 -16.19
N THR A 142 -20.09 12.59 -17.00
CA THR A 142 -19.87 12.41 -18.43
C THR A 142 -18.38 12.48 -18.72
N LEU A 143 -17.86 11.49 -19.43
CA LEU A 143 -16.48 11.47 -19.93
C LEU A 143 -16.42 12.00 -21.38
N PRO A 144 -15.38 12.75 -21.75
CA PRO A 144 -15.07 13.03 -23.15
C PRO A 144 -14.50 11.78 -23.86
N GLN A 145 -14.47 11.81 -25.19
CA GLN A 145 -13.82 10.77 -25.99
C GLN A 145 -12.35 10.59 -25.60
N GLY A 146 -11.89 9.35 -25.56
CA GLY A 146 -10.50 9.01 -25.26
C GLY A 146 -10.15 9.14 -23.77
N TRP A 147 -11.15 9.22 -22.90
CA TRP A 147 -10.96 9.21 -21.46
C TRP A 147 -11.60 7.99 -20.83
N ALA A 148 -11.06 7.59 -19.71
CA ALA A 148 -11.54 6.49 -18.89
C ALA A 148 -11.78 6.96 -17.45
N VAL A 149 -12.54 6.14 -16.71
CA VAL A 149 -12.77 6.30 -15.27
C VAL A 149 -12.56 4.97 -14.59
N ASP A 150 -11.85 5.00 -13.47
CA ASP A 150 -11.70 3.85 -12.58
C ASP A 150 -12.95 3.61 -11.75
N GLN A 151 -13.11 2.40 -11.24
CA GLN A 151 -14.19 2.03 -10.34
C GLN A 151 -14.24 2.99 -9.15
N PRO A 152 -15.32 3.76 -8.99
CA PRO A 152 -15.42 4.67 -7.85
C PRO A 152 -15.55 3.89 -6.55
N TYR A 153 -15.00 4.46 -5.47
CA TYR A 153 -14.97 3.85 -4.15
C TYR A 153 -15.09 4.91 -3.05
N PHE A 154 -15.32 4.46 -1.82
CA PHE A 154 -15.13 5.26 -0.61
C PHE A 154 -13.80 4.85 0.01
N ALA A 155 -12.86 5.78 0.12
CA ALA A 155 -11.51 5.45 0.55
C ALA A 155 -11.47 4.98 2.01
N ASP A 156 -10.66 3.97 2.32
CA ASP A 156 -10.46 3.50 3.69
C ASP A 156 -9.53 4.47 4.43
N LEU A 157 -10.02 5.02 5.53
CA LEU A 157 -9.31 5.95 6.41
C LEU A 157 -8.56 5.23 7.54
N GLY A 158 -8.60 3.89 7.56
CA GLY A 158 -8.06 3.03 8.61
C GLY A 158 -9.14 2.48 9.53
N ASP A 159 -8.85 1.35 10.16
CA ASP A 159 -9.74 0.65 11.13
C ASP A 159 -11.14 0.32 10.57
N GLY A 160 -11.28 0.22 9.24
CA GLY A 160 -12.55 -0.03 8.56
C GLY A 160 -13.48 1.18 8.48
N VAL A 161 -12.98 2.39 8.75
CA VAL A 161 -13.71 3.64 8.57
C VAL A 161 -13.55 4.10 7.13
N LEU A 162 -14.67 4.33 6.43
CA LEU A 162 -14.64 4.83 5.05
C LEU A 162 -14.86 6.34 5.01
N ALA A 163 -14.25 7.00 4.02
CA ALA A 163 -14.49 8.39 3.67
C ALA A 163 -15.96 8.63 3.26
N GLU A 164 -16.48 9.83 3.53
CA GLU A 164 -17.84 10.19 3.11
C GLU A 164 -17.90 10.55 1.61
N GLU A 165 -16.80 11.10 1.10
CA GLU A 165 -16.58 11.48 -0.28
C GLU A 165 -16.28 10.28 -1.17
N ILE A 166 -16.72 10.37 -2.43
CA ILE A 166 -16.41 9.37 -3.45
C ILE A 166 -15.04 9.70 -4.01
N SER A 167 -14.18 8.68 -4.11
CA SER A 167 -12.88 8.75 -4.76
C SER A 167 -12.89 7.94 -6.06
N THR A 168 -12.22 8.44 -7.09
CA THR A 168 -11.98 7.75 -8.36
C THR A 168 -10.88 8.50 -9.13
N VAL A 169 -10.41 7.92 -10.22
CA VAL A 169 -9.45 8.51 -11.14
C VAL A 169 -10.07 8.58 -12.54
N PHE A 170 -9.95 9.74 -13.16
CA PHE A 170 -10.23 9.95 -14.57
C PHE A 170 -8.91 10.10 -15.31
N PHE A 171 -8.71 9.40 -16.41
CA PHE A 171 -7.45 9.49 -17.13
C PHE A 171 -7.63 9.39 -18.64
N GLU A 172 -6.69 9.94 -19.37
CA GLU A 172 -6.61 9.83 -20.81
C GLU A 172 -6.22 8.39 -21.19
N ASP A 173 -7.03 7.76 -22.04
CA ASP A 173 -6.87 6.39 -22.48
C ASP A 173 -5.92 6.31 -23.70
N VAL A 174 -4.64 6.52 -23.43
CA VAL A 174 -3.56 6.46 -24.42
C VAL A 174 -2.60 5.30 -24.11
N GLU A 175 -1.97 4.76 -25.14
CA GLU A 175 -0.94 3.71 -24.95
C GLU A 175 0.34 4.31 -24.35
N GLY A 176 0.83 3.68 -23.26
CA GLY A 176 2.07 4.05 -22.58
C GLY A 176 1.89 5.05 -21.43
N ASP A 177 3.00 5.40 -20.77
CA ASP A 177 3.00 6.35 -19.66
C ASP A 177 2.95 7.80 -20.20
N GLY A 178 2.00 8.60 -19.73
CA GLY A 178 1.97 10.04 -19.99
C GLY A 178 0.62 10.66 -20.37
N GLY A 179 -0.49 9.94 -20.22
CA GLY A 179 -1.84 10.52 -20.34
C GLY A 179 -2.15 11.52 -19.22
N ALA A 180 -3.00 12.50 -19.51
CA ALA A 180 -3.51 13.40 -18.48
C ALA A 180 -4.41 12.67 -17.46
N VAL A 181 -4.43 13.14 -16.21
CA VAL A 181 -5.17 12.48 -15.13
C VAL A 181 -5.86 13.50 -14.21
N TRP A 182 -7.02 13.13 -13.68
CA TRP A 182 -7.75 13.84 -12.64
C TRP A 182 -8.18 12.88 -11.53
N PHE A 183 -7.74 13.16 -10.31
CA PHE A 183 -8.11 12.43 -9.10
C PHE A 183 -9.29 13.13 -8.42
N LEU A 184 -10.39 12.42 -8.20
CA LEU A 184 -11.50 12.90 -7.38
C LEU A 184 -11.23 12.55 -5.93
N ASN A 185 -11.20 13.56 -5.06
CA ASN A 185 -11.00 13.43 -3.61
C ASN A 185 -9.90 12.43 -3.20
N PRO A 186 -8.66 12.60 -3.69
CA PRO A 186 -7.54 11.75 -3.25
C PRO A 186 -7.23 11.97 -1.75
N LEU A 187 -6.89 10.90 -1.02
CA LEU A 187 -6.57 10.97 0.41
C LEU A 187 -5.19 11.60 0.69
N ASP A 188 -4.17 11.16 -0.03
CA ASP A 188 -2.77 11.55 0.22
C ASP A 188 -2.27 12.69 -0.68
N TRP A 189 -3.18 13.57 -1.12
CA TRP A 189 -2.83 14.67 -2.00
C TRP A 189 -2.47 15.93 -1.22
N ILE A 190 -1.20 16.33 -1.28
CA ILE A 190 -0.74 17.59 -0.71
C ILE A 190 -0.89 18.65 -1.79
N SER A 191 -1.95 19.46 -1.68
CA SER A 191 -2.17 20.58 -2.60
C SER A 191 -0.91 21.46 -2.68
N ASP A 192 -0.59 21.92 -3.89
CA ASP A 192 0.60 22.72 -4.23
C ASP A 192 1.95 21.98 -4.21
N GLU A 193 2.07 20.81 -3.54
CA GLU A 193 3.26 19.97 -3.60
C GLU A 193 3.15 18.87 -4.66
N THR A 194 2.02 18.14 -4.68
CA THR A 194 1.76 17.09 -5.67
C THR A 194 1.20 17.65 -6.97
N GLY A 195 0.36 18.68 -6.88
CA GLY A 195 -0.26 19.35 -8.01
C GLY A 195 -1.52 20.12 -7.64
N PRO A 196 -2.07 20.92 -8.56
CA PRO A 196 -3.22 21.78 -8.27
C PRO A 196 -4.51 20.98 -8.09
N CYS A 197 -5.38 21.50 -7.22
CA CYS A 197 -6.74 21.00 -7.02
C CYS A 197 -7.77 22.10 -7.29
N ARG A 198 -8.90 21.71 -7.88
CA ARG A 198 -10.01 22.60 -8.24
C ARG A 198 -11.30 22.08 -7.62
N ALA A 199 -12.05 22.97 -7.00
CA ALA A 199 -13.33 22.64 -6.40
C ALA A 199 -14.35 22.22 -7.48
N VAL A 200 -15.12 21.18 -7.17
CA VAL A 200 -16.22 20.64 -8.00
C VAL A 200 -17.43 20.32 -7.11
N ALA A 201 -18.57 19.98 -7.74
CA ALA A 201 -19.80 19.68 -7.00
C ALA A 201 -19.67 18.49 -6.02
N GLN A 202 -18.72 17.58 -6.28
CA GLN A 202 -18.46 16.39 -5.46
C GLN A 202 -17.12 16.47 -4.71
N GLY A 203 -16.69 17.67 -4.30
CA GLY A 203 -15.45 17.88 -3.55
C GLY A 203 -14.37 18.56 -4.38
N VAL A 204 -13.25 17.89 -4.63
CA VAL A 204 -12.12 18.43 -5.40
C VAL A 204 -11.66 17.47 -6.49
N LEU A 205 -11.28 18.02 -7.64
CA LEU A 205 -10.49 17.33 -8.66
C LEU A 205 -9.05 17.83 -8.59
N CYS A 206 -8.09 16.91 -8.49
CA CYS A 206 -6.66 17.21 -8.46
C CYS A 206 -5.93 16.59 -9.65
N THR A 207 -4.91 17.25 -10.18
CA THR A 207 -4.06 16.76 -11.27
C THR A 207 -2.60 17.04 -10.95
N PHE A 208 -1.67 16.23 -11.45
CA PHE A 208 -0.24 16.54 -11.36
C PHE A 208 0.10 17.82 -12.14
N ASP A 209 -0.51 18.00 -13.31
CA ASP A 209 -0.29 19.15 -14.18
C ASP A 209 -1.56 19.55 -14.97
N GLU A 210 -1.67 20.85 -15.27
CA GLU A 210 -2.78 21.43 -16.05
C GLU A 210 -2.46 21.42 -17.56
N SER A 211 -2.15 20.24 -18.12
CA SER A 211 -1.96 20.08 -19.56
C SER A 211 -3.22 20.50 -20.34
N PRO A 212 -3.09 20.81 -21.66
CA PRO A 212 -4.25 21.07 -22.50
C PRO A 212 -5.28 19.92 -22.51
N ALA A 213 -4.83 18.68 -22.41
CA ALA A 213 -5.69 17.50 -22.31
C ALA A 213 -6.45 17.47 -20.97
N ALA A 214 -5.75 17.71 -19.85
CA ALA A 214 -6.36 17.82 -18.53
C ALA A 214 -7.42 18.93 -18.49
N GLU A 215 -7.13 20.12 -19.00
CA GLU A 215 -8.09 21.23 -19.04
C GLU A 215 -9.31 20.94 -19.92
N ALA A 216 -9.10 20.30 -21.07
CA ALA A 216 -10.20 19.92 -21.96
C ALA A 216 -11.14 18.90 -21.29
N ALA A 217 -10.59 17.93 -20.56
CA ALA A 217 -11.38 16.96 -19.83
C ALA A 217 -12.08 17.55 -18.61
N PHE A 218 -11.40 18.41 -17.85
CA PHE A 218 -11.99 19.13 -16.72
C PHE A 218 -13.26 19.87 -17.15
N ALA A 219 -13.23 20.54 -18.30
CA ALA A 219 -14.37 21.28 -18.85
C ALA A 219 -15.60 20.40 -19.15
N VAL A 220 -15.43 19.08 -19.28
CA VAL A 220 -16.53 18.12 -19.49
C VAL A 220 -16.90 17.40 -18.19
N ILE A 221 -15.91 16.93 -17.43
CA ILE A 221 -16.10 16.12 -16.22
C ILE A 221 -16.65 16.99 -15.08
N ALA A 222 -15.98 18.09 -14.74
CA ALA A 222 -16.32 18.92 -13.57
C ALA A 222 -17.80 19.38 -13.53
N PRO A 223 -18.40 19.90 -14.61
CA PRO A 223 -19.80 20.34 -14.57
C PRO A 223 -20.83 19.20 -14.58
N THR A 224 -20.41 17.97 -14.89
CA THR A 224 -21.31 16.80 -14.98
C THR A 224 -21.24 15.89 -13.75
N LEU A 225 -20.25 16.08 -12.88
CA LEU A 225 -20.12 15.37 -11.61
C LEU A 225 -21.32 15.57 -10.70
N GLN A 226 -22.01 14.48 -10.41
CA GLN A 226 -23.17 14.43 -9.53
C GLN A 226 -23.09 13.20 -8.63
N ARG A 227 -23.63 13.32 -7.43
CA ARG A 227 -23.96 12.16 -6.58
C ARG A 227 -25.46 12.09 -6.45
N VAL A 228 -26.01 10.95 -6.83
CA VAL A 228 -27.42 10.62 -6.61
C VAL A 228 -27.46 9.64 -5.45
N ALA A 229 -28.43 9.80 -4.54
CA ALA A 229 -28.64 8.81 -3.50
C ALA A 229 -28.84 7.43 -4.16
N PRO A 230 -28.14 6.38 -3.69
CA PRO A 230 -28.32 5.03 -4.22
C PRO A 230 -29.76 4.53 -4.05
#